data_AF-A0A521X1S7-F1
#
_entry.id   AF-A0A521X1S7-F1
#
_cell.length_a   1.000
_cell.length_b   1.000
_cell.length_c   1.000
_cell.angle_alpha   90.00
_cell.angle_beta   90.00
_cell.angle_gamma   90.00
#
_symmetry.space_group_name_H-M   'P 1'
#
loop_
_entity.id
_entity.type
_entity.pdbx_description
1 polymer ?
#
loop_
_entity_poly.entity_id
_entity_poly.type
_entity_poly.pdbx_seq_one_letter_code
_entity_poly.pdbx_strand_id
1 'polypeptide(L)'
;MYNKTRSHLSSNDFEFIALTLGRTDSERQAILSVSDDNVIVSHLLHREELFHSILEKRSSLLSVSPSLFFYSMIYQALDFKHLADDDVADYVSGVCVDFTTNDSLFRFTTDVSERMLYFVDLAQ
;
A
#
# COMPACT_ATOMS: atom_id res chain seq x y z
N MET A 1 -4.87 9.35 17.41
CA MET A 1 -5.05 10.12 16.17
C MET A 1 -4.91 9.12 15.05
N TYR A 2 -5.99 8.85 14.33
CA TYR A 2 -5.99 7.89 13.23
C TYR A 2 -5.26 8.54 12.04
N ASN A 3 -4.12 7.98 11.64
CA ASN A 3 -3.37 8.47 10.49
C ASN A 3 -3.90 7.78 9.23
N LYS A 4 -4.24 8.58 8.22
CA LYS A 4 -4.72 8.09 6.94
C LYS A 4 -3.63 7.27 6.25
N THR A 5 -3.97 6.10 5.72
CA THR A 5 -3.01 5.23 5.01
C THR A 5 -2.37 5.93 3.82
N ARG A 6 -3.10 6.80 3.12
CA ARG A 6 -2.60 7.67 2.04
C ARG A 6 -1.47 8.61 2.46
N SER A 7 -1.37 8.97 3.74
CA SER A 7 -0.27 9.80 4.25
C SER A 7 1.06 9.06 4.33
N HIS A 8 1.03 7.73 4.19
CA HIS A 8 2.21 6.85 4.19
C HIS A 8 2.68 6.49 2.78
N LEU A 9 2.16 7.13 1.74
CA LEU A 9 2.63 6.94 0.37
C LEU A 9 4.06 7.48 0.23
N SER A 10 4.93 6.64 -0.34
CA SER A 10 6.33 6.94 -0.58
C SER A 10 6.52 7.70 -1.90
N SER A 11 7.69 8.33 -2.09
CA SER A 11 8.04 8.95 -3.38
C SER A 11 7.94 7.96 -4.55
N ASN A 12 8.29 6.69 -4.31
CA ASN A 12 8.17 5.62 -5.32
C ASN A 12 6.71 5.35 -5.71
N ASP A 13 5.77 5.49 -4.77
CA ASP A 13 4.34 5.35 -5.06
C ASP A 13 3.87 6.47 -5.98
N PHE A 14 4.32 7.71 -5.73
CA PHE A 14 3.99 8.85 -6.59
C PHE A 14 4.63 8.74 -7.97
N GLU A 15 5.86 8.25 -8.08
CA GLU A 15 6.49 7.94 -9.37
C GLU A 15 5.69 6.87 -10.13
N PHE A 16 5.23 5.82 -9.44
CA PHE A 16 4.38 4.80 -10.05
C PHE A 16 3.04 5.37 -10.54
N ILE A 17 2.38 6.20 -9.73
CA ILE A 17 1.12 6.86 -10.08
C ILE A 17 1.33 7.77 -11.30
N ALA A 18 2.41 8.57 -11.32
CA ALA A 18 2.75 9.44 -12.44
C ALA A 18 3.01 8.65 -13.72
N LEU A 19 3.80 7.57 -13.66
CA LEU A 19 4.07 6.70 -14.81
C LEU A 19 2.81 5.98 -15.33
N THR A 20 1.83 5.77 -14.47
CA THR A 20 0.59 5.07 -14.80
C THR A 20 -0.46 6.00 -15.39
N LEU A 21 -0.67 7.17 -14.79
CA LEU A 21 -1.74 8.10 -15.17
C LEU A 21 -1.27 9.20 -16.13
N GLY A 22 0.01 9.57 -16.09
CA GLY A 22 0.60 10.62 -16.91
C GLY A 22 1.03 10.12 -18.29
N ARG A 23 0.43 10.66 -19.35
CA ARG A 23 0.73 10.33 -20.75
C ARG A 23 1.87 11.17 -21.31
N THR A 24 2.04 12.38 -20.80
CA THR A 24 3.12 13.31 -21.16
C THR A 24 4.03 13.58 -19.96
N ASP A 25 5.25 14.04 -20.22
CA ASP A 25 6.17 14.42 -19.14
C ASP A 25 5.63 15.59 -18.29
N SER A 26 4.87 16.51 -18.91
CA SER A 26 4.21 17.60 -18.19
C SER A 26 3.14 17.09 -17.21
N GLU A 27 2.34 16.10 -17.62
CA GLU A 27 1.32 15.50 -16.75
C GLU A 27 1.96 14.72 -15.60
N ARG A 28 3.05 14.00 -15.88
CA ARG A 28 3.83 13.28 -14.85
C ARG A 28 4.37 14.23 -13.80
N GLN A 29 4.97 15.34 -14.23
CA GLN A 29 5.47 16.38 -13.31
C GLN A 29 4.34 17.03 -12.50
N ALA A 30 3.17 17.26 -13.12
CA ALA A 30 2.00 17.77 -12.41
C ALA A 30 1.53 16.80 -11.31
N ILE A 31 1.48 15.50 -11.59
CA ILE A 31 1.12 14.46 -10.61
C ILE A 31 2.13 14.41 -9.45
N LEU A 32 3.43 14.52 -9.74
CA LEU A 32 4.45 14.55 -8.69
C LEU A 32 4.36 15.81 -7.81
N SER A 33 3.92 16.94 -8.38
CA SER A 33 3.81 18.20 -7.65
C SER A 33 2.65 18.29 -6.66
N VAL A 34 1.67 17.37 -6.74
CA VAL A 34 0.45 17.37 -5.91
C VAL A 34 0.50 16.36 -4.77
N SER A 35 1.68 15.82 -4.43
CA SER A 35 1.84 14.79 -3.39
C SER A 35 1.31 15.21 -2.02
N ASP A 36 1.30 16.52 -1.74
CA ASP A 36 0.88 17.08 -0.45
C ASP A 36 -0.63 17.44 -0.42
N ASP A 37 -1.31 17.42 -1.57
CA ASP A 37 -2.74 17.71 -1.66
C ASP A 37 -3.57 16.43 -1.50
N ASN A 38 -4.02 16.21 -0.27
CA ASN A 38 -4.84 15.05 0.08
C ASN A 38 -6.08 14.86 -0.80
N VAL A 39 -6.71 15.93 -1.29
CA VAL A 39 -7.92 15.81 -2.11
C VAL A 39 -7.55 15.32 -3.49
N ILE A 40 -6.53 15.92 -4.11
CA ILE A 40 -6.05 15.53 -5.44
C ILE A 40 -5.51 14.09 -5.40
N VAL A 41 -4.73 13.75 -4.37
CA VAL A 41 -4.20 12.39 -4.17
C VAL A 41 -5.34 11.37 -4.12
N SER A 42 -6.43 11.66 -3.40
CA SER A 42 -7.61 10.76 -3.36
C SER A 42 -8.15 10.50 -4.76
N HIS A 43 -8.36 11.57 -5.54
CA HIS A 43 -8.85 11.45 -6.91
C HIS A 43 -7.92 10.65 -7.82
N LEU A 44 -6.61 10.74 -7.62
CA LEU A 44 -5.64 9.93 -8.37
C LEU A 44 -5.74 8.44 -7.98
N LEU A 45 -5.93 8.14 -6.69
CA LEU A 45 -6.04 6.77 -6.19
C LEU A 45 -7.34 6.08 -6.61
N HIS A 46 -8.41 6.83 -6.88
CA HIS A 46 -9.72 6.29 -7.29
C HIS A 46 -9.79 5.91 -8.77
N ARG A 47 -8.70 6.10 -9.51
CA ARG A 47 -8.64 5.80 -10.95
C ARG A 47 -8.51 4.30 -11.18
N GLU A 48 -9.48 3.72 -11.89
CA GLU A 48 -9.46 2.29 -12.24
C GLU A 48 -8.19 1.90 -12.99
N GLU A 49 -7.63 2.81 -13.80
CA GLU A 49 -6.38 2.58 -14.53
C GLU A 49 -5.20 2.29 -13.58
N LEU A 50 -5.20 2.89 -12.39
CA LEU A 50 -4.19 2.65 -11.36
C LEU A 50 -4.35 1.25 -10.76
N PHE A 51 -5.58 0.86 -10.41
CA PHE A 51 -5.90 -0.47 -9.90
C PHE A 51 -5.46 -1.58 -10.87
N HIS A 52 -5.84 -1.46 -12.15
CA HIS A 52 -5.44 -2.43 -13.17
C HIS A 52 -3.92 -2.50 -13.32
N SER A 53 -3.24 -1.35 -13.32
CA SER A 53 -1.78 -1.30 -13.44
C SER A 53 -1.05 -1.96 -12.26
N ILE A 54 -1.57 -1.83 -11.04
CA ILE A 54 -1.03 -2.51 -9.84
C ILE A 54 -1.14 -4.04 -10.00
N LEU A 55 -2.24 -4.54 -10.57
CA LEU A 55 -2.47 -5.98 -10.75
C LEU A 55 -1.76 -6.61 -11.94
N GLU A 56 -1.54 -5.85 -13.01
CA GLU A 56 -0.94 -6.32 -14.26
C GLU A 56 0.60 -6.29 -14.22
N LYS A 57 1.20 -5.29 -13.56
CA LYS A 57 2.65 -5.12 -13.48
C LYS A 57 3.33 -6.01 -12.43
N ARG A 58 2.83 -7.25 -12.22
CA ARG A 58 3.43 -8.24 -11.28
C ARG A 58 4.90 -8.57 -11.57
N SER A 59 5.38 -8.27 -12.78
CA SER A 59 6.72 -8.63 -13.27
C SER A 59 7.78 -7.54 -13.09
N SER A 60 7.40 -6.29 -12.78
CA SER A 60 8.38 -5.28 -12.36
C SER A 60 8.42 -5.27 -10.83
N LEU A 61 9.42 -5.94 -10.27
CA LEU A 61 9.78 -6.00 -8.85
C LEU A 61 10.12 -4.63 -8.21
N LEU A 62 9.61 -3.51 -8.76
CA LEU A 62 9.72 -2.18 -8.16
C LEU A 62 8.37 -1.70 -7.60
N SER A 63 8.35 -1.72 -6.26
CA SER A 63 8.20 -0.50 -5.43
C SER A 63 6.82 0.12 -5.23
N VAL A 64 5.73 -0.61 -5.39
CA VAL A 64 4.44 -0.17 -4.81
C VAL A 64 4.46 -0.53 -3.33
N SER A 65 4.29 0.45 -2.45
CA SER A 65 4.24 0.23 -1.01
C SER A 65 3.01 -0.59 -0.61
N PRO A 66 3.05 -1.29 0.55
CA PRO A 66 1.87 -1.91 1.12
C PRO A 66 0.69 -0.94 1.24
N SER A 67 0.96 0.33 1.58
CA SER A 67 -0.04 1.39 1.68
C SER A 67 -0.78 1.62 0.36
N LEU A 68 -0.05 1.83 -0.75
CA LEU A 68 -0.65 2.04 -2.07
C LEU A 68 -1.40 0.81 -2.55
N PHE A 69 -0.83 -0.39 -2.33
CA PHE A 69 -1.45 -1.66 -2.71
C PHE A 69 -2.78 -1.87 -1.98
N PHE A 70 -2.77 -1.85 -0.65
CA PHE A 70 -3.97 -2.14 0.15
C PHE A 70 -5.05 -1.09 -0.03
N TYR A 71 -4.69 0.20 -0.09
CA TYR A 71 -5.67 1.26 -0.35
C TYR A 71 -6.39 1.04 -1.68
N SER A 72 -5.65 0.83 -2.77
CA SER A 72 -6.23 0.67 -4.11
C SER A 72 -7.13 -0.58 -4.19
N MET A 73 -6.70 -1.69 -3.58
CA MET A 73 -7.48 -2.94 -3.54
C MET A 73 -8.79 -2.78 -2.75
N ILE A 74 -8.73 -2.14 -1.58
CA ILE A 74 -9.89 -1.96 -0.70
C ILE A 74 -10.86 -0.96 -1.31
N TYR A 75 -10.36 0.17 -1.82
CA TYR A 75 -11.18 1.17 -2.48
C TYR A 75 -11.98 0.54 -3.63
N GLN A 76 -11.32 -0.20 -4.53
CA GLN A 76 -12.01 -0.86 -5.64
C GLN A 76 -13.08 -1.86 -5.16
N ALA A 77 -12.80 -2.60 -4.09
CA ALA A 77 -13.75 -3.56 -3.53
C ALA A 77 -14.98 -2.89 -2.88
N LEU A 78 -14.79 -1.71 -2.28
CA LEU A 78 -15.87 -0.91 -1.72
C LEU A 78 -16.68 -0.21 -2.83
N ASP A 79 -16.00 0.34 -3.83
CA ASP A 79 -16.62 1.02 -4.97
C ASP A 79 -17.49 0.06 -5.80
N PHE A 80 -17.03 -1.17 -6.01
CA PHE A 80 -17.82 -2.23 -6.63
C PHE A 80 -19.15 -2.52 -5.92
N LYS A 81 -19.23 -2.21 -4.61
CA LYS A 81 -20.45 -2.35 -3.79
C LYS A 81 -21.20 -1.03 -3.59
N HIS A 82 -20.75 0.06 -4.22
CA HIS A 82 -21.26 1.41 -4.01
C HIS A 82 -21.18 1.87 -2.55
N LEU A 83 -20.13 1.45 -1.84
CA LEU A 83 -19.85 1.78 -0.44
C LEU A 83 -18.47 2.45 -0.30
N ALA A 84 -17.92 2.99 -1.39
CA ALA A 84 -16.64 3.67 -1.36
C ALA A 84 -16.72 4.91 -0.47
N ASP A 85 -15.88 4.90 0.56
CA ASP A 85 -15.64 6.01 1.47
C ASP A 85 -14.14 6.03 1.78
N ASP A 86 -13.53 7.20 1.60
CA ASP A 86 -12.09 7.38 1.76
C ASP A 86 -11.60 7.03 3.16
N ASP A 87 -12.36 7.41 4.19
CA ASP A 87 -11.97 7.19 5.59
C ASP A 87 -12.09 5.70 5.95
N VAL A 88 -13.09 4.99 5.40
CA VAL A 88 -13.20 3.53 5.54
C VAL A 88 -12.09 2.82 4.78
N ALA A 89 -11.79 3.23 3.54
CA ALA A 89 -10.72 2.65 2.75
C ALA A 89 -9.36 2.84 3.42
N ASP A 90 -9.11 4.05 3.94
CA ASP A 90 -7.95 4.35 4.78
C ASP A 90 -7.90 3.41 5.99
N TYR A 91 -8.99 3.32 6.76
CA TYR A 91 -9.01 2.52 7.99
C TYR A 91 -8.64 1.06 7.74
N VAL A 92 -9.35 0.42 6.82
CA VAL A 92 -9.15 -1.00 6.54
C VAL A 92 -7.77 -1.24 5.93
N SER A 93 -7.29 -0.35 5.06
CA SER A 93 -5.95 -0.48 4.47
C SER A 93 -4.85 -0.31 5.51
N GLY A 94 -5.03 0.60 6.47
CA GLY A 94 -4.08 0.81 7.58
C GLY A 94 -3.97 -0.43 8.46
N VAL A 95 -5.11 -1.05 8.79
CA VAL A 95 -5.14 -2.33 9.50
C VAL A 95 -4.36 -3.40 8.73
N CYS A 96 -4.56 -3.53 7.41
CA CYS A 96 -3.81 -4.49 6.59
C CYS A 96 -2.30 -4.21 6.60
N VAL A 97 -1.89 -2.95 6.46
CA VAL A 97 -0.47 -2.54 6.52
C VAL A 97 0.14 -2.91 7.87
N ASP A 98 -0.55 -2.61 8.98
CA ASP A 98 -0.09 -2.91 10.33
C ASP A 98 0.10 -4.42 10.54
N PHE A 99 -0.83 -5.24 10.04
CA PHE A 99 -0.69 -6.70 10.10
C PHE A 99 0.53 -7.18 9.30
N THR A 100 0.76 -6.67 8.08
CA THR A 100 1.94 -7.09 7.30
C THR A 100 3.27 -6.70 7.94
N THR A 101 3.30 -5.56 8.62
CA THR A 101 4.51 -5.07 9.30
C THR A 101 4.75 -5.86 10.59
N ASN A 102 3.71 -6.13 11.38
CA ASN A 102 3.82 -6.95 12.59
C ASN A 102 4.17 -8.41 12.28
N ASP A 103 3.62 -8.98 11.21
CA ASP A 103 3.94 -10.36 10.81
C ASP A 103 5.39 -10.48 10.31
N SER A 104 5.95 -9.42 9.71
CA SER A 104 7.39 -9.35 9.42
C SER A 104 8.26 -9.30 10.69
N LEU A 105 7.83 -8.61 11.74
CA LEU A 105 8.50 -8.63 13.05
C LEU A 105 8.43 -10.01 13.70
N PHE A 106 7.28 -10.69 13.63
CA PHE A 106 7.16 -12.08 14.08
C PHE A 106 8.13 -12.98 13.30
N ARG A 107 8.19 -12.89 11.96
CA ARG A 107 9.16 -13.65 11.13
C ARG A 107 10.62 -13.40 11.51
N PHE A 108 11.01 -12.19 11.91
CA PHE A 108 12.38 -11.91 12.38
C PHE A 108 12.67 -12.48 13.77
N THR A 109 11.68 -12.59 14.66
CA THR A 109 11.87 -13.28 15.95
C THR A 109 11.93 -14.80 15.81
N THR A 110 11.24 -15.34 14.80
CA THR A 110 11.20 -16.76 14.49
C THR A 110 12.56 -17.29 14.02
N ASP A 111 13.33 -16.53 13.23
CA ASP A 111 14.55 -17.07 12.59
C ASP A 111 15.82 -17.10 13.49
N VAL A 112 15.82 -16.41 14.64
CA VAL A 112 16.95 -16.49 15.61
C VAL A 112 16.57 -17.26 16.88
N SER A 113 15.29 -17.28 17.28
CA SER A 113 14.85 -17.99 18.49
C SER A 113 14.27 -19.39 18.26
N GLU A 114 13.78 -19.75 17.07
CA GLU A 114 13.26 -21.11 16.85
C GLU A 114 14.35 -22.19 16.78
N ARG A 115 15.62 -21.85 16.55
CA ARG A 115 16.70 -22.85 16.71
C ARG A 115 17.21 -23.01 18.15
N MET A 116 16.78 -22.18 19.09
CA MET A 116 17.28 -22.24 20.47
C MET A 116 16.23 -22.67 21.51
N LEU A 117 14.93 -22.48 21.23
CA LEU A 117 13.88 -22.81 22.20
C LEU A 117 13.40 -24.27 22.17
N TYR A 118 13.71 -25.04 21.12
CA TYR A 118 13.37 -26.47 21.05
C TYR A 118 14.45 -27.42 21.57
N PHE A 119 15.59 -26.91 22.08
CA PHE A 119 16.64 -27.77 22.63
C PHE A 119 16.51 -28.06 24.14
N VAL A 120 15.68 -27.32 24.88
CA VAL A 120 15.64 -27.43 26.35
C VAL A 120 14.58 -28.42 26.86
N ASP A 121 13.60 -28.81 26.05
CA ASP A 121 12.49 -29.69 26.46
C ASP A 121 12.59 -31.16 25.98
N LEU A 122 13.74 -31.59 25.43
CA LEU A 122 13.96 -32.98 24.98
C LEU A 122 15.10 -33.70 25.73
N ALA A 123 15.55 -33.16 26.87
CA ALA A 123 16.56 -33.78 27.72
C ALA A 123 16.06 -33.93 29.17
N GLN A 124 15.06 -34.79 29.38
CA GLN A 124 14.87 -35.53 30.62
C GLN A 124 14.45 -36.97 30.32
#